data_AF-A0A959ASW2-F1
#
_entry.id   AF-A0A959ASW2-F1
#
_cell.length_a   1.000
_cell.length_b   1.000
_cell.length_c   1.000
_cell.angle_alpha   90.00
_cell.angle_beta   90.00
_cell.angle_gamma   90.00
#
_symmetry.space_group_name_H-M   'P 1'
#
loop_
_entity.id
_entity.type
_entity.pdbx_description
1 polymer ?
#
loop_
_entity_poly.entity_id
_entity_poly.type
_entity_poly.pdbx_seq_one_letter_code
_entity_poly.pdbx_strand_id
1 'polypeptide(L)'
;MKNFLLATDHIVQAILLSLIVLSSITIILPLMLMIPLGSWQMGSALIKGLVWKSRFHLTYFVLAAIYCLALWAGTSGMVEINFSLNELQALWSNTAWAILFFVAIPLAGAIKYYKVSLDDCRRQQEQMV
;
A
#
# COMPACT_ATOMS: atom_id res chain seq x y z
N MET A 1 -20.29 8.33 11.83
CA MET A 1 -18.89 7.84 11.95
C MET A 1 -18.48 6.90 10.81
N LYS A 2 -19.20 5.79 10.54
CA LYS A 2 -18.81 4.82 9.51
C LYS A 2 -18.62 5.43 8.11
N ASN A 3 -19.54 6.28 7.66
CA ASN A 3 -19.46 6.94 6.34
C ASN A 3 -18.26 7.90 6.21
N PHE A 4 -17.90 8.59 7.29
CA PHE A 4 -16.73 9.47 7.30
C PHE A 4 -15.43 8.68 7.18
N LEU A 5 -15.30 7.61 7.98
CA LEU A 5 -14.15 6.69 7.94
C LEU A 5 -13.96 6.05 6.56
N LEU A 6 -15.08 5.69 5.91
CA LEU A 6 -15.12 5.17 4.54
C LEU A 6 -14.66 6.21 3.51
N ALA A 7 -15.23 7.42 3.55
CA ALA A 7 -14.89 8.49 2.62
C ALA A 7 -13.40 8.87 2.72
N THR A 8 -12.88 9.04 3.95
CA THR A 8 -11.46 9.36 4.17
C THR A 8 -10.55 8.27 3.61
N ASP A 9 -10.87 7.00 3.85
CA ASP A 9 -10.09 5.88 3.33
C ASP A 9 -10.02 5.87 1.80
N HIS A 10 -11.16 6.09 1.13
CA HIS A 10 -11.20 6.10 -0.33
C HIS A 10 -10.44 7.28 -0.94
N ILE A 11 -10.57 8.48 -0.37
CA ILE A 11 -9.88 9.67 -0.84
C ILE A 11 -8.37 9.49 -0.71
N VAL A 12 -7.88 9.05 0.45
CA VAL A 12 -6.44 8.88 0.67
C VAL A 12 -5.85 7.80 -0.23
N GLN A 13 -6.52 6.64 -0.38
CA GLN A 13 -6.05 5.60 -1.30
C GLN A 13 -6.05 6.07 -2.76
N ALA A 14 -7.07 6.80 -3.19
CA ALA A 14 -7.14 7.33 -4.55
C ALA A 14 -6.02 8.34 -4.83
N ILE A 15 -5.74 9.25 -3.88
CA ILE A 15 -4.64 10.22 -3.99
C ILE A 15 -3.31 9.50 -4.08
N LEU A 16 -3.02 8.56 -3.17
CA LEU A 16 -1.73 7.86 -3.13
C LEU A 16 -1.52 7.00 -4.39
N LEU A 17 -2.53 6.27 -4.85
CA LEU A 17 -2.46 5.51 -6.09
C LEU A 17 -2.26 6.42 -7.31
N SER A 18 -2.95 7.56 -7.38
CA SER A 18 -2.80 8.52 -8.47
C SER A 18 -1.40 9.12 -8.49
N LEU A 19 -0.85 9.48 -7.32
CA LEU A 19 0.52 9.99 -7.21
C LEU A 19 1.54 8.94 -7.67
N ILE A 20 1.35 7.66 -7.33
CA ILE A 20 2.21 6.56 -7.79
C ILE A 20 2.18 6.42 -9.31
N VAL A 21 1.01 6.51 -9.93
CA VAL A 21 0.86 6.43 -11.39
C VAL A 21 1.48 7.65 -12.07
N LEU A 22 1.21 8.86 -11.57
CA LEU A 22 1.76 10.10 -12.14
C LEU A 22 3.28 10.22 -11.98
N SER A 23 3.84 9.58 -10.95
CA SER A 23 5.27 9.55 -10.69
C SER A 23 5.99 8.32 -11.27
N SER A 24 5.32 7.49 -12.08
CA SER A 24 5.90 6.26 -12.61
C SER A 24 7.12 6.49 -13.51
N ILE A 25 7.32 7.71 -14.00
CA ILE A 25 8.50 8.13 -14.79
C ILE A 25 9.76 8.18 -13.91
N THR A 26 9.62 8.41 -12.60
CA THR A 26 10.74 8.52 -11.65
C THR A 26 10.70 7.37 -10.65
N ILE A 27 11.41 6.26 -10.90
CA ILE A 27 11.37 5.00 -10.09
C ILE A 27 11.41 5.23 -8.56
N ILE A 28 12.15 6.23 -8.09
CA ILE A 28 12.31 6.55 -6.66
C ILE A 28 11.01 7.03 -6.00
N LEU A 29 10.22 7.84 -6.70
CA LEU A 29 9.06 8.50 -6.09
C LEU A 29 7.90 7.52 -5.81
N PRO A 30 7.53 6.58 -6.71
CA PRO A 30 6.63 5.47 -6.42
C PRO A 30 7.08 4.64 -5.21
N LEU A 31 8.38 4.35 -5.08
CA LEU A 31 8.92 3.61 -3.93
C LEU A 31 8.68 4.36 -2.61
N MET A 32 8.96 5.67 -2.58
CA MET A 32 8.69 6.49 -1.40
C MET A 32 7.20 6.56 -1.08
N LEU A 33 6.33 6.54 -2.09
CA LEU A 33 4.88 6.54 -1.95
C LEU A 33 4.30 5.18 -1.56
N MET A 34 5.04 4.08 -1.73
CA MET A 34 4.62 2.74 -1.30
C MET A 34 4.58 2.59 0.22
N ILE A 35 5.45 3.30 0.94
CA ILE A 35 5.44 3.32 2.41
C ILE A 35 4.16 3.95 2.97
N PRO A 36 3.75 5.19 2.59
CA PRO A 36 2.51 5.77 3.07
C PRO A 36 1.28 5.02 2.57
N LEU A 37 1.28 4.49 1.33
CA LEU A 37 0.16 3.65 0.86
C LEU A 37 0.04 2.37 1.68
N GLY A 38 1.14 1.65 1.88
CA GLY A 38 1.16 0.42 2.69
C GLY A 38 0.71 0.67 4.12
N SER A 39 1.23 1.73 4.75
CA SER A 39 0.87 2.12 6.12
C SER A 39 -0.62 2.47 6.23
N TRP A 40 -1.14 3.24 5.28
CA TRP A 40 -2.55 3.62 5.25
C TRP A 40 -3.45 2.40 5.05
N GLN A 41 -3.15 1.55 4.07
CA GLN A 41 -3.94 0.35 3.80
C GLN A 41 -3.88 -0.66 4.93
N MET A 42 -2.74 -0.80 5.61
CA MET A 42 -2.60 -1.62 6.81
C MET A 42 -3.51 -1.11 7.93
N GLY A 43 -3.48 0.20 8.24
CA GLY A 43 -4.36 0.80 9.24
C GLY A 43 -5.84 0.68 8.89
N SER A 44 -6.18 0.96 7.63
CA SER A 44 -7.55 0.81 7.09
C SER A 44 -8.06 -0.62 7.19
N ALA A 45 -7.23 -1.61 6.81
CA ALA A 45 -7.57 -3.02 6.86
C ALA A 45 -7.78 -3.51 8.30
N LEU A 46 -6.97 -3.05 9.25
CA LEU A 46 -7.16 -3.36 10.65
C LEU A 46 -8.49 -2.81 11.17
N ILE A 47 -8.76 -1.52 10.94
CA ILE A 47 -10.00 -0.86 11.40
C ILE A 47 -11.22 -1.56 10.79
N LYS A 48 -11.24 -1.78 9.47
CA LYS A 48 -12.35 -2.44 8.79
C LYS A 48 -12.50 -3.90 9.20
N GLY A 49 -11.38 -4.60 9.41
CA GLY A 49 -11.37 -5.97 9.94
C GLY A 49 -12.02 -6.07 11.32
N LEU A 50 -11.72 -5.13 12.22
CA LEU A 50 -12.29 -5.09 13.56
C LEU A 50 -13.76 -4.63 13.57
N VAL A 51 -14.07 -3.54 12.86
CA VAL A 51 -15.40 -2.91 12.88
C VAL A 51 -16.43 -3.73 12.11
N TRP A 52 -16.04 -4.33 10.98
CA TRP A 52 -16.95 -5.13 10.14
C TRP A 52 -16.78 -6.64 10.33
N LYS A 53 -15.90 -7.07 11.25
CA LYS A 53 -15.58 -8.49 11.48
C LYS A 53 -15.20 -9.23 10.18
N SER A 54 -14.56 -8.52 9.24
CA SER A 54 -14.26 -9.04 7.91
C SER A 54 -12.94 -9.82 7.93
N ARG A 55 -13.00 -11.13 7.71
CA ARG A 55 -11.81 -12.00 7.60
C ARG A 55 -10.88 -11.55 6.48
N PHE A 56 -11.43 -11.09 5.35
CA PHE A 56 -10.65 -10.59 4.22
C PHE A 56 -9.75 -9.42 4.64
N HIS A 57 -10.31 -8.44 5.37
CA HIS A 57 -9.57 -7.27 5.81
C HIS A 57 -8.49 -7.62 6.84
N LEU A 58 -8.76 -8.55 7.76
CA LEU A 58 -7.74 -9.04 8.71
C LEU A 58 -6.63 -9.81 8.00
N THR A 59 -6.94 -10.65 7.01
CA THR A 59 -5.92 -11.32 6.19
C THR A 59 -5.08 -10.32 5.42
N TYR A 60 -5.72 -9.30 4.83
CA TYR A 60 -4.99 -8.25 4.10
C TYR A 60 -4.08 -7.43 5.04
N PHE A 61 -4.54 -7.12 6.25
CA PHE A 61 -3.71 -6.48 7.28
C PHE A 61 -2.42 -7.27 7.54
N VAL A 62 -2.53 -8.60 7.73
CA VAL A 62 -1.35 -9.45 7.95
C VAL A 62 -0.41 -9.44 6.74
N LEU A 63 -0.95 -9.52 5.52
CA LEU A 63 -0.14 -9.46 4.29
C LEU A 63 0.56 -8.11 4.13
N ALA A 64 -0.15 -7.01 4.40
CA ALA A 64 0.41 -5.66 4.36
C ALA A 64 1.50 -5.47 5.42
N ALA A 65 1.32 -6.00 6.63
CA ALA A 65 2.32 -5.98 7.69
C ALA A 65 3.58 -6.76 7.31
N ILE A 66 3.44 -7.97 6.75
CA ILE A 66 4.56 -8.77 6.24
C ILE A 66 5.31 -8.00 5.15
N TYR A 67 4.58 -7.39 4.22
CA TYR A 67 5.18 -6.57 3.17
C TYR A 67 5.96 -5.37 3.73
N CYS A 68 5.38 -4.62 4.67
CA CYS A 68 6.06 -3.50 5.33
C CYS A 68 7.32 -3.96 6.08
N LEU A 69 7.29 -5.11 6.74
CA LEU A 69 8.46 -5.70 7.39
C LEU A 69 9.53 -6.12 6.37
N ALA A 70 9.14 -6.70 5.24
CA ALA A 70 10.08 -7.04 4.17
C ALA A 70 10.72 -5.80 3.54
N LEU A 71 9.94 -4.73 3.36
CA LEU A 71 10.43 -3.41 2.93
C LEU A 71 11.42 -2.83 3.93
N TRP A 72 11.08 -2.84 5.23
CA TRP A 72 11.95 -2.33 6.29
C TRP A 72 13.22 -3.14 6.44
N ALA A 73 13.16 -4.48 6.39
CA ALA A 73 14.34 -5.35 6.42
C ALA A 73 15.23 -5.11 5.18
N GLY A 74 14.60 -4.98 4.01
CA GLY A 74 15.27 -4.66 2.76
C GLY A 74 15.96 -3.29 2.79
N THR A 75 15.36 -2.27 3.40
CA THR A 75 15.96 -0.93 3.50
C THR A 75 16.97 -0.81 4.64
N SER A 76 16.73 -1.40 5.81
CA SER A 76 17.67 -1.35 6.94
C SER A 76 18.98 -2.09 6.65
N GLY A 77 18.93 -3.23 5.95
CA GLY A 77 20.15 -3.88 5.43
C GLY A 77 20.90 -3.05 4.39
N MET A 78 20.22 -2.09 3.73
CA MET A 78 20.86 -1.12 2.82
C MET A 78 21.31 0.16 3.51
N VAL A 79 20.87 0.46 4.75
CA VAL A 79 21.31 1.64 5.51
C VAL A 79 22.66 1.39 6.19
N GLU A 80 22.99 0.14 6.54
CA GLU A 80 24.33 -0.22 7.04
C GLU A 80 25.41 -0.16 5.95
N ILE A 81 25.01 -0.25 4.68
CA ILE A 81 25.90 -0.09 3.52
C ILE A 81 25.67 1.34 3.04
N ASN A 82 26.59 2.25 3.32
CA ASN A 82 26.48 3.71 3.16
C ASN A 82 26.25 4.14 1.68
N PHE A 83 25.09 3.85 1.10
CA PHE A 83 24.75 4.06 -0.29
C PHE A 83 24.23 5.47 -0.51
N SER A 84 24.81 6.20 -1.47
CA SER A 84 24.25 7.46 -1.93
C SER A 84 22.92 7.21 -2.67
N LEU A 85 22.02 8.19 -2.68
CA LEU A 85 20.74 8.17 -3.41
C LEU A 85 20.90 7.76 -4.89
N ASN A 86 22.03 8.13 -5.51
CA ASN A 86 22.36 7.79 -6.89
C ASN A 86 22.77 6.32 -7.08
N GLU A 87 23.45 5.73 -6.09
CA GLU A 87 23.83 4.32 -6.11
C GLU A 87 22.63 3.42 -5.79
N LEU A 88 21.71 3.88 -4.94
CA LEU A 88 20.41 3.25 -4.75
C LEU A 88 19.61 3.29 -6.05
N GLN A 89 19.63 4.40 -6.79
CA GLN A 89 19.00 4.47 -8.11
C GLN A 89 19.64 3.51 -9.12
N ALA A 90 20.97 3.37 -9.12
CA ALA A 90 21.72 2.51 -10.05
C ALA A 90 21.65 1.01 -9.73
N LEU A 91 21.61 0.64 -8.44
CA LEU A 91 21.44 -0.75 -8.01
C LEU A 91 20.03 -1.23 -8.36
N TRP A 92 19.02 -0.37 -8.16
CA TRP A 92 17.62 -0.71 -8.34
C TRP A 92 17.14 -0.57 -9.79
N SER A 93 17.75 0.31 -10.60
CA SER A 93 17.52 0.39 -12.04
C SER A 93 18.05 -0.84 -12.79
N ASN A 94 19.11 -1.47 -12.28
CA ASN A 94 19.67 -2.71 -12.84
C ASN A 94 18.96 -3.98 -12.35
N THR A 95 18.19 -3.91 -11.25
CA THR A 95 17.40 -5.04 -10.76
C THR A 95 15.92 -4.84 -11.06
N ALA A 96 15.50 -5.18 -12.28
CA ALA A 96 14.08 -5.28 -12.66
C ALA A 96 13.24 -6.08 -11.64
N TRP A 97 13.86 -7.05 -10.97
CA TRP A 97 13.28 -7.83 -9.88
C TRP A 97 12.90 -6.99 -8.66
N ALA A 98 13.70 -6.00 -8.27
CA ALA A 98 13.39 -5.15 -7.12
C ALA A 98 12.17 -4.25 -7.41
N ILE A 99 12.03 -3.73 -8.63
CA ILE A 99 10.85 -2.99 -9.06
C ILE A 99 9.61 -3.90 -9.08
N LEU A 100 9.74 -5.13 -9.58
CA LEU A 100 8.64 -6.11 -9.60
C LEU A 100 8.19 -6.49 -8.18
N PHE A 101 9.12 -6.82 -7.28
CA PHE A 101 8.81 -7.31 -5.94
C PHE A 101 8.40 -6.20 -4.96
N PHE A 102 9.01 -5.01 -5.05
CA PHE A 102 8.75 -3.92 -4.10
C PHE A 102 7.80 -2.84 -4.62
N VAL A 103 7.41 -2.87 -5.90
CA VAL A 103 6.45 -1.89 -6.44
C VAL A 103 5.31 -2.60 -7.14
N ALA A 104 5.57 -3.41 -8.16
CA ALA A 104 4.49 -3.93 -9.01
C ALA A 104 3.56 -4.93 -8.29
N ILE A 105 4.09 -5.94 -7.60
CA ILE A 105 3.29 -6.93 -6.85
C ILE A 105 2.50 -6.26 -5.71
N PRO A 106 3.13 -5.42 -4.85
CA PRO A 106 2.42 -4.71 -3.78
C PRO A 106 1.37 -3.75 -4.32
N LEU A 107 1.65 -3.06 -5.43
CA LEU A 107 0.70 -2.16 -6.08
C LEU A 107 -0.51 -2.91 -6.63
N ALA A 108 -0.32 -4.07 -7.24
CA ALA A 108 -1.42 -4.93 -7.69
C ALA A 108 -2.28 -5.40 -6.50
N GLY A 109 -1.63 -5.78 -5.39
CA GLY A 109 -2.30 -6.08 -4.12
C GLY A 109 -3.10 -4.89 -3.59
N ALA A 110 -2.51 -3.70 -3.59
CA ALA A 110 -3.11 -2.46 -3.14
C ALA A 110 -4.33 -2.06 -3.98
N ILE A 111 -4.26 -2.18 -5.30
CA ILE A 111 -5.37 -1.93 -6.21
C ILE A 111 -6.50 -2.95 -5.97
N LYS A 112 -6.16 -4.23 -5.80
CA LYS A 112 -7.15 -5.27 -5.51
C LYS A 112 -7.87 -5.00 -4.18
N TYR A 113 -7.12 -4.66 -3.14
CA TYR A 113 -7.70 -4.29 -1.84
C TYR A 113 -8.61 -3.09 -1.95
N TYR A 114 -8.17 -2.02 -2.63
CA TYR A 114 -8.99 -0.83 -2.85
C TYR A 114 -10.34 -1.16 -3.49
N LYS A 115 -10.34 -2.00 -4.54
CA LYS A 115 -11.57 -2.46 -5.22
C LYS A 115 -12.49 -3.24 -4.28
N VAL A 116 -11.98 -4.24 -3.56
CA VAL A 116 -12.80 -5.02 -2.63
C VAL A 116 -13.33 -4.14 -1.50
N SER A 117 -12.53 -3.18 -1.03
CA SER A 117 -12.94 -2.27 0.03
C SER A 117 -14.03 -1.30 -0.41
N LEU A 118 -14.06 -0.91 -1.69
CA LEU A 118 -15.16 -0.16 -2.30
C LEU A 118 -16.44 -0.99 -2.39
N ASP A 119 -16.33 -2.24 -2.83
CA ASP A 119 -17.49 -3.14 -2.94
C ASP A 119 -18.10 -3.47 -1.57
N ASP A 120 -17.27 -3.68 -0.56
CA ASP A 120 -17.72 -3.89 0.83
C ASP A 120 -18.39 -2.62 1.39
N CYS A 121 -17.84 -1.44 1.08
CA CYS A 121 -18.45 -0.17 1.45
C CYS A 121 -19.85 -0.01 0.84
N ARG A 122 -19.99 -0.27 -0.46
CA ARG A 122 -21.29 -0.20 -1.15
C ARG A 122 -22.32 -1.15 -0.53
N ARG A 123 -21.93 -2.40 -0.28
CA ARG A 123 -22.81 -3.40 0.36
C ARG A 123 -23.24 -2.98 1.76
N GLN A 124 -22.35 -2.37 2.54
CA GLN A 124 -22.71 -1.87 3.88
C GLN A 124 -23.66 -0.67 3.81
N GLN A 125 -23.51 0.21 2.81
CA GLN A 125 -24.44 1.33 2.60
C GLN A 125 -25.85 0.84 2.23
N GLU A 126 -25.94 -0.14 1.33
CA GLU A 126 -27.22 -0.75 0.90
C GLU A 126 -27.97 -1.43 2.07
N GLN A 127 -27.25 -1.95 3.07
CA GLN A 127 -27.86 -2.58 4.26
C GLN A 127 -28.35 -1.58 5.32
N MET A 128 -28.00 -0.30 5.19
CA MET A 128 -28.38 0.77 6.14
C MET A 128 -29.59 1.61 5.66
N VAL A 129 -30.09 1.35 4.45
CA VAL A 129 -31.30 1.95 3.85
C VAL A 129 -32.45 0.97 3.97
#